data_AF-A0A0D0DCB0-F1
#
_entry.id   AF-A0A0D0DCB0-F1
#
_cell.length_a   1.000
_cell.length_b   1.000
_cell.length_c   1.000
_cell.angle_alpha   90.00
_cell.angle_beta   90.00
_cell.angle_gamma   90.00
#
_symmetry.space_group_name_H-M   'P 1'
#
loop_
_entity.id
_entity.type
_entity.pdbx_description
1 polymer ?
#
loop_
_entity_poly.entity_id
_entity_poly.type
_entity_poly.pdbx_seq_one_letter_code
_entity_poly.pdbx_strand_id
1 'polypeptide(L)'
;MLSQGDAQNVPRAVKLLRSVSTLQALSPISYNPMDHKVHAVLKVLAALCESLVEPFFNPELSLNNQLKSLSKYAHLSFVLYHQHTTSFMSNQLYGDMQVMIKNIMFLVTRQQEVDGSEPLYIIQSGEDRLKGCFGVVRSDGHDPNMDIPRLCQCLSAAADCLVIFEEHPDWD
;
A
#
# COMPACT_ATOMS: atom_id res chain seq x y z
N MET A 1 3.45 4.03 26.86
CA MET A 1 4.16 3.21 25.86
C MET A 1 3.10 2.53 25.01
N LEU A 2 2.97 2.89 23.72
CA LEU A 2 2.21 2.06 22.79
C LEU A 2 2.88 0.68 22.82
N SER A 3 2.14 -0.40 23.10
CA SER A 3 2.67 -1.76 23.01
C SER A 3 3.43 -1.88 21.70
N GLN A 4 4.66 -2.40 21.72
CA GLN A 4 5.35 -2.82 20.50
C GLN A 4 4.54 -3.97 19.88
N GLY A 5 3.44 -3.63 19.23
CA GLY A 5 2.69 -4.58 18.41
C GLY A 5 3.54 -4.96 17.21
N ASP A 6 3.16 -6.06 16.57
CA ASP A 6 3.77 -6.51 15.34
C ASP A 6 3.87 -5.36 14.31
N ALA A 7 5.10 -4.90 14.06
CA ALA A 7 5.41 -3.82 13.12
C ALA A 7 5.14 -4.23 11.66
N GLN A 8 4.96 -5.52 11.40
CA GLN A 8 4.64 -6.09 10.08
C GLN A 8 3.13 -6.30 9.89
N ASN A 9 2.28 -5.88 10.84
CA ASN A 9 0.83 -6.01 10.72
C ASN A 9 0.25 -4.97 9.74
N VAL A 10 0.33 -5.30 8.45
CA VAL A 10 -0.20 -4.48 7.35
C VAL A 10 -1.69 -4.16 7.53
N PRO A 11 -2.59 -5.10 7.88
CA PRO A 11 -4.01 -4.78 8.09
C PRO A 11 -4.25 -3.70 9.13
N ARG A 12 -3.49 -3.73 10.25
CA ARG A 12 -3.58 -2.70 11.29
C ARG A 12 -3.10 -1.34 10.80
N ALA A 13 -2.00 -1.30 10.06
CA ALA A 13 -1.47 -0.07 9.47
C ALA A 13 -2.47 0.54 8.49
N VAL A 14 -3.02 -0.26 7.58
CA VAL A 14 -4.06 0.17 6.62
C VAL A 14 -5.29 0.68 7.35
N LYS A 15 -5.78 -0.03 8.37
CA LYS A 15 -6.93 0.40 9.18
C LYS A 15 -6.70 1.77 9.82
N LEU A 16 -5.50 2.01 10.33
CA LEU A 16 -5.13 3.32 10.88
C LEU A 16 -5.17 4.41 9.80
N LEU A 17 -4.53 4.19 8.64
CA LEU A 17 -4.51 5.18 7.55
C LEU A 17 -5.91 5.52 7.04
N ARG A 18 -6.79 4.51 6.89
CA ARG A 18 -8.20 4.71 6.54
C ARG A 18 -8.99 5.43 7.62
N SER A 19 -8.68 5.18 8.89
CA SER A 19 -9.33 5.92 9.99
C SER A 19 -8.91 7.39 9.96
N VAL A 20 -7.64 7.68 9.66
CA VAL A 20 -7.14 9.05 9.53
C VAL A 20 -7.76 9.77 8.33
N SER A 21 -8.00 9.10 7.20
CA SER A 21 -8.64 9.75 6.04
C SER A 21 -10.05 10.25 6.33
N THR A 22 -10.79 9.59 7.23
CA THR A 22 -12.14 10.06 7.65
C THR A 22 -12.14 11.41 8.36
N LEU A 23 -11.00 11.87 8.86
CA LEU A 23 -10.88 13.17 9.53
C LEU A 23 -11.16 14.35 8.60
N GLN A 24 -11.16 14.16 7.27
CA GLN A 24 -11.57 15.19 6.31
C GLN A 24 -13.01 15.67 6.51
N ALA A 25 -13.89 14.78 6.98
CA ALA A 25 -15.32 15.07 7.18
C ALA A 25 -15.62 15.78 8.50
N LEU A 26 -14.62 16.01 9.35
CA LEU A 26 -14.83 16.71 10.62
C LEU A 26 -15.16 18.18 10.38
N SER A 27 -16.17 18.68 11.08
CA SER A 27 -16.46 20.12 11.16
C SER A 27 -15.55 20.77 12.22
N PRO A 28 -15.24 22.07 12.09
CA PRO A 28 -14.55 22.81 13.14
C PRO A 28 -15.35 22.74 14.46
N ILE A 29 -14.68 22.32 15.54
CA ILE A 29 -15.31 22.11 16.86
C ILE A 29 -15.47 23.44 17.61
N SER A 30 -14.67 24.46 17.29
CA SER A 30 -14.71 25.76 17.96
C SER A 30 -14.23 26.89 17.05
N TYR A 31 -14.54 28.14 17.42
CA TYR A 31 -14.09 29.36 16.74
C TYR A 31 -12.69 29.84 17.20
N ASN A 32 -11.95 29.05 17.99
CA ASN A 32 -10.60 29.40 18.45
C ASN A 32 -9.58 29.29 17.29
N PRO A 33 -8.73 30.32 17.07
CA PRO A 33 -7.66 30.28 16.07
C PRO A 33 -6.70 29.08 16.19
N MET A 34 -6.44 28.57 17.41
CA MET A 34 -5.59 27.39 17.60
C MET A 34 -6.25 26.11 17.08
N ASP A 35 -7.54 25.95 17.33
CA ASP A 35 -8.30 24.79 16.87
C ASP A 35 -8.41 24.78 15.34
N HIS A 36 -8.50 25.96 14.71
CA HIS A 36 -8.44 26.08 13.25
C HIS A 36 -7.10 25.61 12.66
N LYS A 37 -5.96 25.92 13.28
CA LYS A 37 -4.65 25.46 12.81
C LYS A 37 -4.51 23.94 12.92
N VAL A 38 -4.89 23.38 14.07
CA VAL A 38 -4.87 21.92 14.29
C VAL A 38 -5.79 21.23 13.28
N HIS A 39 -7.01 21.76 13.09
CA HIS A 39 -7.96 21.24 12.12
C HIS A 39 -7.40 21.25 10.69
N ALA A 40 -6.77 22.35 10.26
CA ALA A 40 -6.14 22.43 8.95
C ALA A 40 -5.04 21.37 8.75
N VAL A 41 -4.18 21.16 9.76
CA VAL A 41 -3.13 20.13 9.72
C VAL A 41 -3.74 18.73 9.63
N LEU A 42 -4.78 18.44 10.42
CA LEU A 42 -5.47 17.16 10.36
C LEU A 42 -6.10 16.91 8.99
N LYS A 43 -6.67 17.94 8.35
CA LYS A 43 -7.21 17.82 6.98
C LYS A 43 -6.11 17.52 5.95
N VAL A 44 -4.93 18.14 6.08
CA VAL A 44 -3.79 17.84 5.20
C VAL A 44 -3.33 16.39 5.40
N LEU A 45 -3.19 15.95 6.65
CA LEU A 45 -2.81 14.57 6.96
C LEU A 45 -3.84 13.57 6.44
N ALA A 46 -5.13 13.87 6.61
CA ALA A 46 -6.22 13.04 6.11
C ALA A 46 -6.26 12.98 4.57
N ALA A 47 -6.02 14.09 3.89
CA ALA A 47 -5.90 14.16 2.43
C ALA A 47 -4.69 13.38 1.91
N LEU A 48 -3.58 13.41 2.65
CA LEU A 48 -2.41 12.60 2.34
C LEU A 48 -2.74 11.11 2.47
N CYS A 49 -3.24 10.66 3.63
CA CYS A 49 -3.57 9.24 3.85
C CYS A 49 -4.62 8.72 2.86
N GLU A 50 -5.68 9.48 2.61
CA GLU A 50 -6.70 9.14 1.60
C GLU A 50 -6.07 8.94 0.22
N SER A 51 -5.25 9.92 -0.21
CA SER A 51 -4.68 9.92 -1.56
C SER A 51 -3.79 8.71 -1.85
N LEU A 52 -3.19 8.14 -0.80
CA LEU A 52 -2.42 6.90 -0.89
C LEU A 52 -3.29 5.65 -0.91
N VAL A 53 -4.26 5.56 0.00
CA VAL A 53 -4.97 4.30 0.28
C VAL A 53 -6.11 4.08 -0.69
N GLU A 54 -6.90 5.12 -0.98
CA GLU A 54 -8.11 4.99 -1.80
C GLU A 54 -7.88 4.28 -3.16
N PRO A 55 -6.78 4.56 -3.90
CA PRO A 55 -6.50 3.91 -5.18
C PRO A 55 -6.43 2.38 -5.13
N PHE A 56 -6.07 1.80 -3.99
CA PHE A 56 -5.88 0.35 -3.85
C PHE A 56 -7.10 -0.37 -3.27
N PHE A 57 -8.03 0.36 -2.62
CA PHE A 57 -9.16 -0.24 -1.91
C PHE A 57 -10.51 0.07 -2.54
N ASN A 58 -10.58 1.03 -3.45
CA ASN A 58 -11.81 1.39 -4.13
C ASN A 58 -11.81 0.85 -5.57
N PRO A 59 -12.49 -0.28 -5.84
CA PRO A 59 -12.56 -0.87 -7.17
C PRO A 59 -13.36 -0.03 -8.17
N GLU A 60 -14.18 0.91 -7.70
CA GLU A 60 -14.98 1.80 -8.54
C GLU A 60 -14.16 2.95 -9.15
N LEU A 61 -12.93 3.18 -8.66
CA LEU A 61 -12.05 4.18 -9.23
C LEU A 61 -11.49 3.72 -10.57
N SER A 62 -11.69 4.54 -11.60
CA SER A 62 -10.95 4.37 -12.85
C SER A 62 -9.45 4.49 -12.63
N LEU A 63 -8.66 3.79 -13.45
CA LEU A 63 -7.20 3.86 -13.41
C LEU A 63 -6.69 5.31 -13.46
N ASN A 64 -7.30 6.17 -14.27
CA ASN A 64 -6.93 7.59 -14.34
C ASN A 64 -7.12 8.32 -12.99
N ASN A 65 -8.23 8.05 -12.28
CA ASN A 65 -8.48 8.64 -10.97
C ASN A 65 -7.56 8.06 -9.89
N GLN A 66 -7.24 6.76 -9.96
CA GLN A 66 -6.22 6.14 -9.12
C GLN A 66 -4.86 6.85 -9.29
N LEU A 67 -4.41 7.08 -10.53
CA LEU A 67 -3.15 7.78 -10.82
C LEU A 67 -3.16 9.23 -10.34
N LYS A 68 -4.26 9.97 -10.55
CA LYS A 68 -4.41 11.34 -10.03
C LYS A 68 -4.30 11.38 -8.51
N SER A 69 -4.90 10.41 -7.82
CA SER A 69 -4.82 10.31 -6.37
C SER A 69 -3.39 10.00 -5.90
N LEU A 70 -2.70 9.05 -6.54
CA LEU A 70 -1.29 8.77 -6.21
C LEU A 70 -0.36 9.96 -6.52
N SER A 71 -0.62 10.70 -7.60
CA SER A 71 0.08 11.95 -7.90
C SER A 71 -0.16 13.00 -6.82
N LYS A 72 -1.40 13.16 -6.34
CA LYS A 72 -1.74 14.02 -5.18
C LYS A 72 -0.91 13.62 -3.96
N TYR A 73 -0.80 12.33 -3.64
CA TYR A 73 0.07 11.86 -2.56
C TYR A 73 1.54 12.25 -2.77
N ALA A 74 2.08 12.00 -3.96
CA ALA A 74 3.47 12.27 -4.27
C ALA A 74 3.83 13.75 -4.08
N HIS A 75 2.96 14.66 -4.52
CA HIS A 75 3.15 16.10 -4.37
C HIS A 75 2.96 16.58 -2.92
N LEU A 76 1.93 16.11 -2.22
CA LEU A 76 1.72 16.47 -0.81
C LEU A 76 2.87 15.98 0.07
N SER A 77 3.29 14.73 -0.10
CA SER A 77 4.43 14.16 0.65
C SER A 77 5.73 14.87 0.32
N PHE A 78 5.95 15.29 -0.94
CA PHE A 78 7.12 16.11 -1.30
C PHE A 78 7.15 17.43 -0.54
N VAL A 79 6.05 18.19 -0.51
CA VAL A 79 6.01 19.48 0.20
C VAL A 79 6.26 19.29 1.69
N LEU A 80 5.58 18.33 2.32
CA LEU A 80 5.72 18.05 3.75
C LEU A 80 7.13 17.56 4.11
N TYR A 81 7.70 16.67 3.30
CA TYR A 81 9.06 16.17 3.49
C TYR A 81 10.11 17.26 3.22
N HIS A 82 9.91 18.12 2.24
CA HIS A 82 10.82 19.24 1.99
C HIS A 82 10.84 20.23 3.18
N GLN A 83 9.69 20.47 3.81
CA GLN A 83 9.56 21.39 4.95
C GLN A 83 10.05 20.80 6.28
N HIS A 84 9.81 19.51 6.52
CA HIS A 84 10.02 18.89 7.84
C HIS A 84 11.04 17.75 7.83
N THR A 85 11.42 17.26 6.66
CA THR A 85 12.40 16.20 6.44
C THR A 85 12.10 14.94 7.27
N THR A 86 13.10 14.43 7.99
CA THR A 86 13.02 13.23 8.82
C THR A 86 12.07 13.36 10.01
N SER A 87 11.71 14.59 10.40
CA SER A 87 10.68 14.81 11.44
C SER A 87 9.28 14.41 10.99
N PHE A 88 9.04 14.36 9.68
CA PHE A 88 7.76 13.95 9.10
C PHE A 88 7.72 12.48 8.73
N MET A 89 8.72 11.99 7.98
CA MET A 89 8.91 10.57 7.69
C MET A 89 10.39 10.26 7.43
N SER A 90 10.81 9.01 7.63
CA SER A 90 12.19 8.62 7.35
C SER A 90 12.55 8.78 5.88
N ASN A 91 13.83 9.00 5.58
CA ASN A 91 14.32 9.09 4.19
C ASN A 91 13.95 7.83 3.40
N GLN A 92 14.03 6.67 4.05
CA GLN A 92 13.69 5.38 3.45
C GLN A 92 12.21 5.34 3.07
N LEU A 93 11.30 5.65 4.01
CA LEU A 93 9.87 5.66 3.73
C LEU A 93 9.53 6.66 2.62
N TYR A 94 10.09 7.87 2.65
CA TYR A 94 9.88 8.85 1.58
C TYR A 94 10.33 8.32 0.22
N GLY A 95 11.54 7.77 0.14
CA GLY A 95 12.10 7.19 -1.08
C GLY A 95 11.24 6.06 -1.63
N ASP A 96 10.87 5.10 -0.78
CA ASP A 96 10.08 3.93 -1.17
C ASP A 96 8.70 4.33 -1.71
N MET A 97 8.04 5.29 -1.07
CA MET A 97 6.73 5.77 -1.51
C MET A 97 6.80 6.49 -2.87
N GLN A 98 7.81 7.35 -3.08
CA GLN A 98 7.99 8.04 -4.36
C GLN A 98 8.35 7.06 -5.48
N VAL A 99 9.20 6.08 -5.20
CA VAL A 99 9.57 5.03 -6.16
C VAL A 99 8.38 4.15 -6.51
N MET A 100 7.58 3.73 -5.53
CA MET A 100 6.35 2.96 -5.75
C MET A 100 5.42 3.69 -6.74
N ILE A 101 5.12 4.96 -6.48
CA ILE A 101 4.21 5.75 -7.32
C ILE A 101 4.79 5.94 -8.72
N LYS A 102 6.09 6.28 -8.82
CA LYS A 102 6.78 6.39 -10.10
C LYS A 102 6.69 5.09 -10.89
N ASN A 103 6.94 3.94 -10.27
CA ASN A 103 6.90 2.64 -10.92
C ASN A 103 5.49 2.31 -11.44
N ILE A 104 4.44 2.64 -10.69
CA ILE A 104 3.05 2.50 -11.14
C ILE A 104 2.81 3.34 -12.40
N MET A 105 3.26 4.60 -12.42
CA MET A 105 3.12 5.47 -13.60
C MET A 105 3.84 4.89 -14.81
N PHE A 106 5.08 4.42 -14.64
CA PHE A 106 5.84 3.75 -15.70
C PHE A 106 5.17 2.48 -16.19
N LEU A 107 4.59 1.68 -15.29
CA LEU A 107 3.88 0.45 -15.65
C LEU A 107 2.69 0.76 -16.56
N VAL A 108 1.92 1.81 -16.25
CA VAL A 108 0.79 2.25 -17.08
C VAL A 108 1.26 2.71 -18.45
N THR A 109 2.26 3.58 -18.53
CA THR A 109 2.80 4.03 -19.82
C THR A 109 3.34 2.86 -20.64
N ARG A 110 4.06 1.94 -20.01
CA ARG A 110 4.56 0.72 -20.69
C ARG A 110 3.41 -0.13 -21.22
N GLN A 111 2.34 -0.30 -20.45
CA GLN A 111 1.17 -1.06 -20.90
C GLN A 111 0.52 -0.40 -22.10
N GLN A 112 0.40 0.93 -22.11
CA GLN A 112 -0.16 1.66 -23.26
C GLN A 112 0.64 1.45 -24.56
N GLU A 113 1.98 1.36 -24.47
CA GLU A 113 2.86 1.11 -25.61
C GLU A 113 2.85 -0.35 -26.08
N VAL A 114 2.70 -1.31 -25.14
CA VAL A 114 2.68 -2.74 -25.47
C VAL A 114 1.30 -3.18 -25.97
N ASP A 115 0.26 -2.88 -25.19
CA ASP A 115 -1.14 -3.13 -25.53
C ASP A 115 -2.07 -2.26 -24.66
N GLY A 116 -2.47 -1.10 -25.20
CA GLY A 116 -3.37 -0.18 -24.51
C GLY A 116 -4.84 -0.64 -24.42
N SER A 117 -5.21 -1.79 -24.99
CA SER A 117 -6.57 -2.31 -24.93
C SER A 117 -6.84 -3.17 -23.70
N GLU A 118 -5.79 -3.77 -23.12
CA GLU A 118 -5.89 -4.64 -21.96
C GLU A 118 -5.99 -3.84 -20.64
N PRO A 119 -6.79 -4.31 -19.66
CA PRO A 119 -6.92 -3.65 -18.37
C PRO A 119 -5.65 -3.83 -17.53
N LEU A 120 -5.32 -2.80 -16.76
CA LEU A 120 -4.23 -2.81 -15.79
C LEU A 120 -4.74 -2.52 -14.40
N TYR A 121 -4.37 -3.37 -13.45
CA TYR A 121 -4.77 -3.26 -12.04
C TYR A 121 -3.55 -2.94 -11.18
N ILE A 122 -3.48 -1.73 -10.63
CA ILE A 122 -2.30 -1.28 -9.84
C ILE A 122 -2.08 -2.13 -8.58
N ILE A 123 -3.11 -2.78 -8.05
CA ILE A 123 -2.98 -3.67 -6.88
C ILE A 123 -2.13 -4.91 -7.17
N GLN A 124 -2.04 -5.32 -8.45
CA GLN A 124 -1.19 -6.44 -8.86
C GLN A 124 0.30 -6.07 -8.89
N SER A 125 0.67 -4.80 -8.67
CA SER A 125 2.08 -4.39 -8.53
C SER A 125 2.69 -4.72 -7.16
N GLY A 126 1.87 -5.19 -6.21
CA GLY A 126 2.33 -5.62 -4.90
C GLY A 126 2.98 -7.00 -4.89
N GLU A 127 3.57 -7.36 -3.75
CA GLU A 127 4.26 -8.64 -3.54
C GLU A 127 3.40 -9.68 -2.79
N ASP A 128 2.10 -9.43 -2.60
CA ASP A 128 1.26 -10.25 -1.73
C ASP A 128 1.16 -11.71 -2.21
N ARG A 129 1.06 -11.95 -3.53
CA ARG A 129 1.10 -13.31 -4.10
C ARG A 129 2.42 -14.02 -3.83
N LEU A 130 3.53 -13.30 -3.94
CA LEU A 130 4.86 -13.83 -3.63
C LEU A 130 4.99 -14.17 -2.12
N LYS A 131 4.47 -13.30 -1.25
CA LYS A 131 4.42 -13.55 0.20
C LYS A 131 3.51 -14.73 0.54
N GLY A 132 2.39 -14.90 -0.16
CA GLY A 132 1.52 -16.07 -0.07
C GLY A 132 2.29 -17.36 -0.38
N CYS A 133 3.05 -17.39 -1.49
CA CYS A 133 3.91 -18.53 -1.84
C CYS A 133 4.93 -18.83 -0.74
N PHE A 134 5.59 -17.80 -0.22
CA PHE A 134 6.49 -17.93 0.92
C PHE A 134 5.80 -18.40 2.22
N GLY A 135 4.51 -18.11 2.39
CA GLY A 135 3.69 -18.60 3.50
C GLY A 135 3.38 -20.09 3.38
N VAL A 136 2.97 -20.53 2.17
CA VAL A 136 2.74 -21.95 1.85
C VAL A 136 4.01 -22.75 2.08
N VAL A 137 5.13 -22.33 1.50
CA VAL A 137 6.43 -23.03 1.67
C VAL A 137 6.81 -23.21 3.14
N ARG A 138 6.59 -22.18 3.98
CA ARG A 138 6.93 -22.26 5.41
C ARG A 138 5.95 -23.08 6.24
N SER A 139 4.77 -23.40 5.68
CA SER A 139 3.71 -24.14 6.36
C SER A 139 3.62 -25.61 5.90
N ASP A 140 4.24 -25.96 4.77
CA ASP A 140 4.21 -27.29 4.13
C ASP A 140 5.03 -28.38 4.88
N GLY A 141 5.57 -28.08 6.07
CA GLY A 141 6.33 -29.06 6.84
C GLY A 141 6.75 -28.59 8.22
N HIS A 142 7.61 -29.38 8.87
CA HIS A 142 8.11 -29.09 10.22
C HIS A 142 9.35 -28.18 10.24
N ASP A 143 9.91 -27.85 9.08
CA ASP A 143 11.08 -26.95 8.97
C ASP A 143 10.71 -25.66 8.22
N PRO A 144 10.25 -24.62 8.93
CA PRO A 144 9.91 -23.33 8.33
C PRO A 144 11.15 -22.53 7.91
N ASN A 145 12.37 -22.95 8.28
CA ASN A 145 13.63 -22.25 8.02
C ASN A 145 14.61 -23.13 7.23
N MET A 146 14.08 -23.76 6.19
CA MET A 146 14.83 -24.65 5.30
C MET A 146 16.00 -23.98 4.57
N ASP A 147 16.96 -24.79 4.11
CA ASP A 147 18.08 -24.33 3.30
C ASP A 147 17.65 -23.89 1.89
N ILE A 148 18.55 -23.20 1.17
CA ILE A 148 18.26 -22.68 -0.18
C ILE A 148 17.86 -23.80 -1.16
N PRO A 149 18.56 -24.95 -1.23
CA PRO A 149 18.16 -26.04 -2.11
C PRO A 149 16.73 -26.53 -1.84
N ARG A 150 16.36 -26.70 -0.57
CA ARG A 150 15.01 -27.14 -0.20
C ARG A 150 13.97 -26.07 -0.52
N LEU A 151 14.28 -24.80 -0.25
CA LEU A 151 13.42 -23.67 -0.62
C LEU A 151 13.13 -23.69 -2.13
N CYS A 152 14.15 -23.88 -2.98
CA CYS A 152 13.97 -23.96 -4.42
C CYS A 152 13.02 -25.09 -4.84
N GLN A 153 13.10 -26.26 -4.20
CA GLN A 153 12.21 -27.39 -4.48
C GLN A 153 10.77 -27.10 -4.04
N CYS A 154 10.60 -26.54 -2.85
CA CYS A 154 9.28 -26.25 -2.28
C CYS A 154 8.57 -25.10 -3.01
N LEU A 155 9.30 -24.12 -3.56
CA LEU A 155 8.69 -22.99 -4.28
C LEU A 155 7.90 -23.43 -5.52
N SER A 156 8.37 -24.42 -6.27
CA SER A 156 7.63 -24.94 -7.43
C SER A 156 6.33 -25.61 -7.00
N ALA A 157 6.39 -26.50 -6.00
CA ALA A 157 5.20 -27.17 -5.49
C ALA A 157 4.19 -26.17 -4.89
N ALA A 158 4.66 -25.18 -4.14
CA ALA A 158 3.82 -24.13 -3.58
C ALA A 158 3.15 -23.26 -4.65
N ALA A 159 3.85 -22.96 -5.75
CA ALA A 159 3.26 -22.25 -6.88
C ALA A 159 2.12 -23.05 -7.53
N ASP A 160 2.32 -24.36 -7.74
CA ASP A 160 1.28 -25.25 -8.29
C ASP A 160 0.06 -25.33 -7.35
N CYS A 161 0.29 -25.46 -6.03
CA CYS A 161 -0.80 -25.45 -5.04
C CYS A 161 -1.58 -24.14 -5.05
N LEU A 162 -0.90 -22.98 -5.13
CA LEU A 162 -1.56 -21.69 -5.18
C LEU A 162 -2.42 -21.51 -6.43
N VAL A 163 -2.00 -22.04 -7.58
CA VAL A 163 -2.83 -22.04 -8.79
C VAL A 163 -4.11 -22.86 -8.57
N ILE A 164 -4.00 -24.04 -7.96
CA ILE A 164 -5.16 -24.89 -7.63
C ILE A 164 -6.11 -24.16 -6.67
N PHE A 165 -5.60 -23.49 -5.64
CA PHE A 165 -6.43 -22.73 -4.70
C PHE A 165 -7.05 -21.48 -5.33
N GLU A 166 -6.38 -20.84 -6.30
CA GLU A 166 -6.96 -19.75 -7.08
C GLU A 166 -8.14 -20.26 -7.97
N GLU A 167 -8.06 -21.47 -8.50
CA GLU A 167 -9.13 -22.13 -9.27
C GLU A 167 -10.26 -22.70 -8.39
N HIS A 168 -9.93 -23.09 -7.15
CA HIS A 168 -10.84 -23.66 -6.16
C HIS A 168 -10.78 -22.92 -4.82
N PRO A 169 -11.34 -21.69 -4.73
CA PRO A 169 -11.23 -20.84 -3.55
C PRO A 169 -11.90 -21.40 -2.28
N ASP A 170 -12.71 -22.44 -2.41
CA ASP A 170 -13.38 -23.15 -1.33
C ASP A 170 -12.49 -24.20 -0.63
N TRP A 171 -11.29 -24.47 -1.17
CA TRP A 171 -10.37 -25.49 -0.66
C TRP A 171 -9.28 -24.95 0.27
N ASP A 172 -9.18 -23.63 0.43
CA ASP A 172 -8.25 -22.92 1.33
C ASP A 172 -8.87 -22.60 2.70
#